data_AF-A0A4Y5YHT0-F1
#
_entry.id   AF-A0A4Y5YHT0-F1
#
_cell.length_a   1.000
_cell.length_b   1.000
_cell.length_c   1.000
_cell.angle_alpha   90.00
_cell.angle_beta   90.00
_cell.angle_gamma   90.00
#
_symmetry.space_group_name_H-M   'P 1'
#
loop_
_entity.id
_entity.type
_entity.pdbx_description
1 polymer ?
#
loop_
_entity_poly.entity_id
_entity_poly.type
_entity_poly.pdbx_seq_one_letter_code
_entity_poly.pdbx_strand_id
1 'polypeptide(L)'
;MTSISEQLSDALGIMIMGMGLVFIFLSMLIIGIGIVAKLFPAPIAAATAAPATAIPRAPAQVALNPKLVAAITSAIHQYRAK
;
A
#
# COMPACT_ATOMS: atom_id res chain seq x y z
N MET A 1 -1.80 39.38 42.07
CA MET A 1 -2.64 38.28 41.58
C MET A 1 -2.42 38.21 40.08
N THR A 2 -1.71 37.19 39.58
CA THR A 2 -1.52 37.05 38.14
C THR A 2 -2.86 36.72 37.51
N SER A 3 -3.23 37.46 36.47
CA SER A 3 -4.54 37.34 35.85
C SER A 3 -4.63 36.00 35.14
N ILE A 4 -5.77 35.31 35.23
CA ILE A 4 -6.04 34.02 34.58
C ILE A 4 -5.69 34.01 33.08
N SER A 5 -5.85 35.15 32.42
CA SER A 5 -5.47 35.35 31.01
C SER A 5 -3.99 35.09 30.75
N GLU A 6 -3.12 35.44 31.70
CA GLU A 6 -1.66 35.25 31.57
C GLU A 6 -1.30 33.77 31.69
N GLN A 7 -1.92 33.04 32.63
CA GLN A 7 -1.75 31.60 32.77
C GLN A 7 -2.27 30.82 31.54
N LEU A 8 -3.39 31.27 30.96
CA LEU A 8 -3.91 30.71 29.72
C LEU A 8 -2.96 30.93 28.54
N SER A 9 -2.36 32.12 28.44
CA SER A 9 -1.38 32.42 27.39
C SER A 9 -0.12 31.57 27.51
N ASP A 10 0.34 31.34 28.74
CA ASP A 10 1.51 30.52 29.02
C ASP A 10 1.23 29.04 28.71
N ALA A 11 0.07 28.53 29.14
CA ALA A 11 -0.39 27.18 28.82
C ALA A 11 -0.54 26.95 27.30
N LEU A 12 -1.02 27.95 26.57
CA LEU A 12 -1.10 27.91 25.10
C LEU A 12 0.30 27.82 24.47
N GLY A 13 1.27 28.57 25.01
CA GLY A 13 2.68 28.50 24.61
C GLY A 13 3.26 27.10 24.81
N ILE A 14 3.02 26.49 25.96
CA ILE A 14 3.45 25.12 26.28
C ILE A 14 2.79 24.11 25.32
N MET A 15 1.50 24.27 24.99
CA MET A 15 0.79 23.39 24.05
C MET A 15 1.41 23.45 22.65
N ILE A 16 1.69 24.65 22.15
CA ILE A 16 2.33 24.85 20.84
C ILE A 16 3.74 24.27 20.83
N MET A 17 4.50 24.49 21.90
CA MET A 17 5.84 23.92 22.07
C MET A 17 5.81 22.38 22.03
N GLY A 18 4.87 21.78 22.77
CA GLY A 18 4.67 20.33 22.79
C GLY A 18 4.27 19.77 21.42
N MET A 19 3.32 20.42 20.75
CA MET A 19 2.88 20.03 19.41
C MET A 19 4.02 20.16 18.38
N GLY A 20 4.83 21.21 18.47
CA GLY A 20 6.00 21.42 17.61
C GLY A 20 7.04 20.32 17.79
N LEU A 21 7.37 19.94 19.03
CA LEU A 21 8.32 18.86 19.31
C LEU A 21 7.83 17.52 18.75
N VAL A 22 6.56 17.19 18.97
CA VAL A 22 5.93 15.97 18.42
C VAL A 22 6.03 15.98 16.90
N PHE A 23 5.70 17.09 16.25
CA PHE A 23 5.78 17.20 14.79
C PHE A 23 7.21 17.00 14.25
N ILE A 24 8.21 17.59 14.90
CA ILE A 24 9.63 17.40 14.56
C ILE A 24 10.03 15.92 14.72
N PHE A 25 9.64 15.30 15.84
CA PHE A 25 9.95 13.91 16.12
C PHE A 25 9.31 12.96 15.09
N LEU A 26 8.03 13.14 14.76
CA LEU A 26 7.34 12.34 13.75
C LEU A 26 7.95 12.55 12.37
N SER A 27 8.30 13.79 12.02
CA SER A 27 8.96 14.10 10.74
C SER A 27 10.31 13.37 10.63
N MET A 28 11.11 13.39 11.70
CA MET A 28 12.37 12.64 11.78
C MET A 28 12.13 11.14 11.60
N LEU A 29 11.10 10.59 12.23
CA LEU A 29 10.75 9.17 12.12
C LEU A 29 10.33 8.79 10.70
N ILE A 30 9.52 9.62 10.04
CA ILE A 30 9.09 9.43 8.64
C ILE A 30 10.30 9.42 7.71
N ILE A 31 11.23 10.36 7.89
CA ILE A 31 12.48 10.40 7.13
C ILE A 31 13.30 9.12 7.36
N GLY A 32 13.42 8.69 8.62
CA GLY A 32 14.12 7.44 8.98
C GLY A 32 13.51 6.21 8.30
N ILE A 33 12.19 6.06 8.35
CA ILE A 33 11.48 4.98 7.66
C ILE A 33 11.72 5.04 6.14
N GLY A 34 11.74 6.23 5.55
CA GLY A 34 12.07 6.42 4.14
C GLY A 34 13.49 5.98 3.78
N ILE A 35 14.48 6.28 4.64
CA ILE A 35 15.87 5.83 4.47
C ILE A 35 15.94 4.30 4.54
N VAL A 36 15.26 3.69 5.51
CA VAL A 36 15.22 2.22 5.65
C VAL A 36 14.55 1.58 4.43
N ALA A 37 13.43 2.12 3.94
CA ALA A 37 12.74 1.62 2.74
C ALA A 37 13.62 1.73 1.49
N LYS A 38 14.51 2.73 1.43
CA LYS A 38 15.42 2.93 0.30
C LYS A 38 16.69 2.07 0.41
N LEU A 39 17.15 1.79 1.63
CA LEU A 39 18.34 0.96 1.89
C LEU A 39 18.04 -0.54 1.79
N PHE A 40 16.82 -0.93 2.18
CA PHE A 40 16.29 -2.29 2.05
C PHE A 40 15.08 -2.28 1.11
N PRO A 41 15.29 -2.07 -0.20
CA PRO A 41 14.20 -2.20 -1.15
C PRO A 41 13.66 -3.62 -1.06
N ALA A 42 12.39 -3.76 -0.70
CA ALA A 42 11.70 -5.03 -0.75
C ALA A 42 11.86 -5.59 -2.18
N PRO A 43 12.20 -6.88 -2.34
CA PRO A 43 12.17 -7.51 -3.65
C PRO A 43 10.81 -7.21 -4.26
N ILE A 44 10.80 -6.53 -5.40
CA ILE A 44 9.61 -6.33 -6.21
C ILE A 44 9.19 -7.75 -6.62
N ALA A 45 8.41 -8.42 -5.79
CA ALA A 45 7.38 -9.30 -6.30
C ALA A 45 6.59 -8.36 -7.20
N ALA A 46 6.76 -8.52 -8.52
CA ALA A 46 6.04 -7.76 -9.53
C ALA A 46 4.64 -7.55 -8.99
N ALA A 47 4.27 -6.28 -8.76
CA ALA A 47 2.92 -5.95 -8.38
C ALA A 47 2.04 -6.57 -9.47
N THR A 48 1.49 -7.75 -9.19
CA THR A 48 0.34 -8.23 -9.93
C THR A 48 -0.65 -7.13 -9.63
N ALA A 49 -0.88 -6.28 -10.62
CA ALA A 49 -1.69 -5.09 -10.51
C ALA A 49 -2.91 -5.47 -9.67
N ALA A 50 -3.02 -4.89 -8.47
CA ALA A 50 -4.24 -5.05 -7.70
C ALA A 50 -5.36 -4.65 -8.66
N PRO A 51 -6.30 -5.54 -9.00
CA PRO A 51 -7.27 -5.20 -10.02
C PRO A 51 -8.08 -4.03 -9.47
N ALA A 52 -7.91 -2.87 -10.11
CA ALA A 52 -8.79 -1.74 -9.93
C ALA A 52 -10.20 -2.30 -10.00
N THR A 53 -11.01 -2.02 -8.98
CA THR A 53 -12.38 -2.54 -8.84
C THR A 53 -13.17 -2.18 -10.09
N ALA A 54 -13.19 -3.10 -11.05
CA ALA A 54 -13.79 -2.90 -12.35
C ALA A 54 -15.29 -3.13 -12.19
N ILE A 55 -16.04 -2.06 -12.40
CA ILE A 55 -17.49 -2.05 -12.62
C ILE A 55 -17.81 -3.17 -13.64
N PRO A 56 -18.80 -4.04 -13.39
CA PRO A 56 -19.05 -5.18 -14.25
C PRO A 56 -19.62 -4.71 -15.60
N ARG A 57 -18.78 -4.66 -16.64
CA ARG A 57 -19.24 -4.60 -18.02
C ARG A 57 -19.27 -6.02 -18.59
N ALA A 58 -20.41 -6.32 -19.21
CA ALA A 58 -20.90 -7.59 -19.75
C ALA A 58 -19.89 -8.39 -20.62
N PRO A 59 -20.20 -9.66 -20.94
CA PRO A 59 -19.23 -10.75 -20.96
C PRO A 59 -18.16 -10.55 -22.05
N ALA A 60 -16.92 -10.43 -21.62
CA ALA A 60 -15.79 -10.66 -22.49
C ALA A 60 -15.88 -12.11 -22.98
N GLN A 61 -16.18 -12.25 -24.27
CA GLN A 61 -16.07 -13.47 -25.04
C GLN A 61 -14.77 -14.16 -24.60
N VAL A 62 -14.92 -15.29 -23.92
CA VAL A 62 -13.79 -16.05 -23.37
C VAL A 62 -12.90 -16.39 -24.54
N ALA A 63 -11.84 -15.60 -24.74
CA ALA A 63 -10.76 -15.89 -25.66
C ALA A 63 -10.06 -17.10 -25.04
N LEU A 64 -10.58 -18.29 -25.35
CA LEU A 64 -10.01 -19.55 -24.95
C LEU A 64 -8.56 -19.54 -25.41
N ASN A 65 -7.66 -19.43 -24.45
CA ASN A 65 -6.25 -19.34 -24.75
C ASN A 65 -5.86 -20.62 -25.51
N PRO A 66 -5.39 -20.52 -26.77
CA PRO A 66 -5.13 -21.68 -27.61
C PRO A 66 -4.11 -22.65 -26.98
N LYS A 67 -3.27 -22.14 -26.07
CA LYS A 67 -2.34 -22.94 -25.27
C LYS A 67 -3.04 -23.81 -24.23
N LEU A 68 -4.11 -23.30 -23.61
CA LEU A 68 -4.93 -24.05 -22.65
C LEU A 68 -5.69 -25.16 -23.37
N VAL A 69 -6.27 -24.87 -24.53
CA VAL A 69 -6.94 -25.86 -25.37
C VAL A 69 -5.96 -26.96 -25.80
N ALA A 70 -4.77 -26.60 -26.30
CA ALA A 70 -3.75 -27.58 -26.70
C ALA A 70 -3.29 -28.48 -25.53
N ALA A 71 -3.13 -27.92 -24.33
CA ALA A 71 -2.76 -28.68 -23.13
C ALA A 71 -3.86 -29.64 -22.67
N ILE A 72 -5.13 -29.22 -22.75
CA ILE A 72 -6.26 -30.09 -22.41
C ILE A 72 -6.38 -31.21 -23.47
N THR A 73 -6.24 -30.88 -24.75
CA THR A 73 -6.29 -31.87 -25.84
C THR A 73 -5.17 -32.90 -25.71
N SER A 74 -3.93 -32.49 -25.39
CA SER A 74 -2.82 -33.43 -25.21
C SER A 74 -3.04 -34.36 -24.01
N ALA A 75 -3.57 -33.83 -22.90
CA ALA A 75 -3.91 -34.62 -21.72
C ALA A 75 -4.99 -35.68 -22.03
N ILE A 76 -6.04 -35.31 -22.78
CA ILE A 76 -7.10 -36.24 -23.18
C ILE A 76 -6.54 -37.33 -24.12
N HIS A 77 -5.70 -36.95 -25.09
CA HIS A 77 -5.06 -37.92 -25.98
C HIS A 77 -4.16 -38.90 -25.21
N GLN A 78 -3.41 -38.42 -24.22
CA GLN A 78 -2.57 -39.27 -23.38
C GLN A 78 -3.37 -40.22 -22.50
N TYR A 79 -4.53 -39.79 -21.98
CA TYR A 79 -5.43 -40.65 -21.21
C TYR A 79 -6.09 -41.74 -22.08
N ARG A 80 -6.47 -41.42 -23.33
CA ARG A 80 -7.09 -42.39 -24.26
C ARG A 80 -6.09 -43.37 -24.89
N ALA A 81 -4.81 -43.01 -24.93
CA ALA A 81 -3.74 -43.87 -25.42
C ALA A 81 -3.19 -44.82 -24.33
N LYS A 82 -3.71 -44.72 -23.11
CA LYS A 82 -3.41 -45.59 -21.98
C LYS A 82 -4.59 -46.50 -21.70
#